data_AF-A0AAE1IMP7-F1
#
_entry.id   AF-A0AAE1IMP7-F1
#
_cell.length_a   1.000
_cell.length_b   1.000
_cell.length_c   1.000
_cell.angle_alpha   90.00
_cell.angle_beta   90.00
_cell.angle_gamma   90.00
#
_symmetry.space_group_name_H-M   'P 1'
#
loop_
_entity.id
_entity.type
_entity.pdbx_description
1 polymer ?
#
loop_
_entity_poly.entity_id
_entity_poly.type
_entity_poly.pdbx_seq_one_letter_code
_entity_poly.pdbx_strand_id
1 'polypeptide(L)'
;MIQGLSIHGHGVEAINLFNKMLTEGIVPDEVAFTIILTACSHSGLIDEGWNYFNSMKQKFCISPSPDHYACMVDLLSRSGHLRAAYELRKSMPIESLAGAWSALLGACKLYSDSDLAEIVANRLLELDPQNPANYVLLSNIYAAAERWIVVSAVRNKMRERGVRKIPGYSQI
;
A
#
# COMPACT_ATOMS: atom_id res chain seq x y z
N MET A 1 -11.25 19.88 8.93
CA MET A 1 -12.40 19.02 9.30
C MET A 1 -12.29 17.65 8.63
N ILE A 2 -12.51 17.51 7.32
CA ILE A 2 -12.45 16.22 6.59
C ILE A 2 -11.21 15.37 6.96
N GLN A 3 -10.01 15.95 6.91
CA GLN A 3 -8.75 15.27 7.25
C GLN A 3 -8.72 14.62 8.64
N GLY A 4 -9.37 15.21 9.66
CA GLY A 4 -9.44 14.61 11.00
C GLY A 4 -10.31 13.36 11.01
N LEU A 5 -11.42 13.38 10.28
CA LEU A 5 -12.31 12.23 10.11
C LEU A 5 -11.61 11.11 9.30
N SER A 6 -10.82 11.47 8.27
CA SER A 6 -9.95 10.53 7.56
C SER A 6 -8.98 9.83 8.52
N ILE A 7 -8.30 10.57 9.40
CA ILE A 7 -7.31 10.03 10.36
C ILE A 7 -7.97 9.13 11.41
N HIS A 8 -9.18 9.48 11.88
CA HIS A 8 -9.89 8.73 12.91
C HIS A 8 -10.80 7.61 12.39
N GLY A 9 -10.78 7.31 11.08
CA GLY A 9 -11.55 6.20 10.49
C GLY A 9 -13.04 6.48 10.25
N HIS A 10 -13.46 7.74 10.37
CA HIS A 10 -14.82 8.22 10.09
C HIS A 10 -15.02 8.51 8.58
N GLY A 11 -14.64 7.57 7.71
CA GLY A 11 -14.60 7.76 6.26
C GLY A 11 -15.95 8.15 5.65
N VAL A 12 -17.05 7.60 6.14
CA VAL A 12 -18.42 7.96 5.69
C VAL A 12 -18.75 9.43 5.99
N GLU A 13 -18.31 9.96 7.13
CA GLU A 13 -18.50 11.38 7.49
C GLU A 13 -17.58 12.29 6.66
N ALA A 14 -16.34 11.86 6.41
CA ALA A 14 -15.42 12.54 5.48
C ALA A 14 -16.01 12.63 4.07
N ILE A 15 -16.62 11.54 3.58
CA ILE A 15 -17.34 11.44 2.30
C ILE A 15 -18.57 12.37 2.26
N ASN A 16 -19.38 12.38 3.31
CA ASN A 16 -20.54 13.28 3.38
C ASN A 16 -20.13 14.76 3.32
N LEU A 17 -19.02 15.13 3.98
CA LEU A 17 -18.48 16.49 3.92
C LEU A 17 -17.80 16.82 2.58
N PHE A 18 -17.09 15.87 1.97
CA PHE A 18 -16.50 16.06 0.64
C PHE A 18 -17.59 16.22 -0.43
N ASN A 19 -18.62 15.38 -0.41
CA ASN A 19 -19.77 15.50 -1.31
C ASN A 19 -20.54 16.80 -1.06
N LYS A 20 -20.68 17.23 0.21
CA LYS A 20 -21.26 18.54 0.54
C LYS A 20 -20.46 19.68 -0.10
N MET A 21 -19.13 19.67 0.04
CA MET A 21 -18.22 20.64 -0.58
C MET A 21 -18.43 20.73 -2.11
N LEU A 22 -18.60 19.58 -2.79
CA LEU A 22 -18.94 19.55 -4.22
C LEU A 22 -20.31 20.18 -4.51
N THR A 23 -21.34 19.90 -3.70
CA THR A 23 -22.68 20.50 -3.88
C THR A 23 -22.74 21.99 -3.57
N GLU A 24 -21.83 22.51 -2.76
CA GLU A 24 -21.65 23.95 -2.49
C GLU A 24 -20.81 24.64 -3.59
N GLY A 25 -20.45 23.93 -4.67
CA GLY A 25 -19.72 24.47 -5.82
C GLY A 25 -18.22 24.65 -5.59
N ILE A 26 -17.68 24.15 -4.47
CA ILE A 26 -16.26 24.27 -4.13
C ILE A 26 -15.50 23.18 -4.90
N VAL A 27 -14.59 23.61 -5.77
CA VAL A 27 -13.77 22.71 -6.59
C VAL A 27 -12.68 22.06 -5.72
N PRO A 28 -12.58 20.72 -5.67
CA PRO A 28 -11.51 20.02 -4.97
C PRO A 28 -10.17 20.19 -5.68
N ASP A 29 -9.10 20.33 -4.90
CA ASP A 29 -7.72 20.30 -5.37
C ASP A 29 -7.07 18.91 -5.14
N GLU A 30 -5.79 18.81 -5.48
CA GLU A 30 -4.98 17.60 -5.29
C GLU A 30 -4.89 17.16 -3.81
N VAL A 31 -4.86 18.12 -2.87
CA VAL A 31 -4.77 17.83 -1.44
C VAL A 31 -6.11 17.30 -0.91
N ALA A 32 -7.23 17.87 -1.36
CA ALA A 32 -8.57 17.39 -1.04
C ALA A 32 -8.80 15.95 -1.54
N PHE A 33 -8.28 15.62 -2.74
CA PHE A 33 -8.33 14.24 -3.24
C PHE A 33 -7.45 13.28 -2.45
N THR A 34 -6.25 13.67 -2.04
CA THR A 34 -5.40 12.86 -1.15
C THR A 34 -6.11 12.58 0.19
N ILE A 35 -6.75 13.60 0.76
CA ILE A 35 -7.49 13.51 2.03
C ILE A 35 -8.69 12.55 1.95
N ILE A 36 -9.45 12.55 0.85
CA ILE A 36 -10.62 11.67 0.72
C ILE A 36 -10.22 10.23 0.39
N LEU A 37 -9.20 10.01 -0.43
CA LEU A 37 -8.68 8.65 -0.67
C LEU A 37 -8.05 8.03 0.58
N THR A 38 -7.40 8.84 1.43
CA THR A 38 -6.94 8.40 2.76
C THR A 38 -8.12 7.95 3.63
N ALA A 39 -9.23 8.70 3.61
CA ALA A 39 -10.45 8.34 4.34
C ALA A 39 -11.03 7.01 3.85
N CYS A 40 -11.07 6.81 2.52
CA CYS A 40 -11.48 5.55 1.92
C CYS A 40 -10.59 4.39 2.36
N SER A 41 -9.26 4.54 2.35
CA SER A 41 -8.31 3.50 2.80
C SER A 41 -8.53 3.09 4.26
N HIS A 42 -8.63 4.08 5.15
CA HIS A 42 -8.78 3.81 6.59
C HIS A 42 -10.11 3.14 6.94
N SER A 43 -11.18 3.42 6.19
CA SER A 43 -12.52 2.83 6.39
C SER A 43 -12.85 1.65 5.45
N GLY A 44 -11.92 1.24 4.56
CA GLY A 44 -12.12 0.11 3.63
C GLY A 44 -13.12 0.38 2.50
N LEU A 45 -13.39 1.64 2.16
CA LEU A 45 -14.42 2.07 1.21
C LEU A 45 -13.91 2.02 -0.25
N ILE A 46 -13.90 0.81 -0.81
CA ILE A 46 -13.26 0.50 -2.11
C ILE A 46 -13.94 1.21 -3.28
N ASP A 47 -15.27 1.12 -3.37
CA ASP A 47 -16.03 1.65 -4.51
C ASP A 47 -15.99 3.17 -4.52
N GLU A 48 -16.12 3.80 -3.36
CA GLU A 48 -15.96 5.25 -3.20
C GLU A 48 -14.52 5.69 -3.52
N GLY A 49 -13.50 4.96 -3.07
CA GLY A 49 -12.11 5.21 -3.42
C GLY A 49 -11.87 5.22 -4.94
N TRP A 50 -12.37 4.19 -5.65
CA TRP A 50 -12.31 4.16 -7.11
C TRP A 50 -13.12 5.27 -7.77
N ASN A 51 -14.31 5.60 -7.25
CA ASN A 51 -15.14 6.69 -7.78
C ASN A 51 -14.40 8.04 -7.67
N TYR A 52 -13.78 8.35 -6.53
CA TYR A 52 -13.00 9.58 -6.37
C TYR A 52 -11.74 9.57 -7.24
N PHE A 53 -10.93 8.51 -7.21
CA PHE A 53 -9.69 8.41 -8.00
C PHE A 53 -9.93 8.56 -9.50
N ASN A 54 -10.97 7.92 -10.03
CA ASN A 54 -11.37 8.09 -11.44
C ASN A 54 -11.94 9.49 -11.71
N SER A 55 -12.68 10.09 -10.77
CA SER A 55 -13.27 11.41 -10.94
C SER A 55 -12.22 12.53 -11.10
N MET A 56 -11.04 12.39 -10.48
CA MET A 56 -9.93 13.36 -10.59
C MET A 56 -9.68 13.75 -12.06
N LYS A 57 -9.45 12.76 -12.91
CA LYS A 57 -9.15 12.96 -14.34
C LYS A 57 -10.42 13.18 -15.17
N GLN A 58 -11.51 12.50 -14.84
CA GLN A 58 -12.75 12.53 -15.65
C GLN A 58 -13.60 13.79 -15.45
N LYS A 59 -13.54 14.44 -14.29
CA LYS A 59 -14.42 15.57 -13.91
C LYS A 59 -13.66 16.83 -13.52
N PHE A 60 -12.45 16.70 -12.97
CA PHE A 60 -11.68 17.84 -12.43
C PHE A 60 -10.36 18.11 -13.19
N CYS A 61 -10.06 17.32 -14.23
CA CYS A 61 -8.82 17.39 -15.02
C CYS A 61 -7.51 17.20 -14.23
N ILE A 62 -7.58 16.73 -12.98
CA ILE A 62 -6.42 16.45 -12.12
C ILE A 62 -5.84 15.08 -12.50
N SER A 63 -4.52 15.01 -12.72
CA SER A 63 -3.82 13.74 -12.92
C SER A 63 -3.42 13.14 -11.58
N PRO A 64 -3.72 11.86 -11.27
CA PRO A 64 -3.34 11.26 -9.99
C PRO A 64 -1.82 11.24 -9.80
N SER A 65 -1.35 11.84 -8.71
CA SER A 65 0.06 11.90 -8.31
C SER A 65 0.44 10.71 -7.41
N PRO A 66 1.73 10.51 -7.06
CA PRO A 66 2.21 9.37 -6.28
C PRO A 66 1.42 9.06 -5.01
N ASP A 67 0.97 10.09 -4.28
CA ASP A 67 0.26 9.91 -3.01
C ASP A 67 -1.17 9.37 -3.21
N HIS A 68 -1.82 9.70 -4.33
CA HIS A 68 -3.12 9.15 -4.71
C HIS A 68 -3.02 7.65 -5.04
N TYR A 69 -1.97 7.28 -5.79
CA TYR A 69 -1.64 5.88 -6.03
C TYR A 69 -1.31 5.14 -4.72
N ALA A 70 -0.55 5.77 -3.81
CA ALA A 70 -0.25 5.17 -2.51
C ALA A 70 -1.51 4.92 -1.67
N CYS A 71 -2.43 5.90 -1.58
CA CYS A 71 -3.71 5.75 -0.87
C CYS A 71 -4.57 4.61 -1.44
N MET A 72 -4.67 4.51 -2.78
CA MET A 72 -5.44 3.44 -3.43
C MET A 72 -4.78 2.06 -3.32
N VAL A 73 -3.45 1.99 -3.38
CA VAL A 73 -2.71 0.73 -3.18
C VAL A 73 -2.83 0.26 -1.73
N ASP A 74 -2.80 1.17 -0.74
CA ASP A 74 -3.07 0.87 0.66
C ASP A 74 -4.50 0.35 0.86
N LEU A 75 -5.52 1.07 0.35
CA LEU A 75 -6.94 0.65 0.39
C LEU A 75 -7.14 -0.77 -0.15
N LEU A 76 -6.65 -1.02 -1.37
CA LEU A 76 -6.78 -2.33 -2.01
C LEU A 76 -5.98 -3.42 -1.28
N SER A 77 -4.84 -3.08 -0.69
CA SER A 77 -4.03 -4.02 0.10
C SER A 77 -4.72 -4.37 1.43
N ARG A 78 -5.21 -3.36 2.15
CA ARG A 78 -5.87 -3.47 3.47
C ARG A 78 -7.22 -4.17 3.43
N SER A 79 -7.88 -4.19 2.28
CA SER A 79 -9.12 -4.95 2.06
C SER A 79 -8.91 -6.30 1.36
N GLY A 80 -7.66 -6.72 1.07
CA GLY A 80 -7.35 -8.02 0.47
C GLY A 80 -7.51 -8.11 -1.05
N HIS A 81 -7.75 -6.99 -1.75
CA HIS A 81 -7.80 -6.92 -3.22
C HIS A 81 -6.37 -6.85 -3.82
N LEU A 82 -5.48 -7.74 -3.37
CA LEU A 82 -4.03 -7.67 -3.60
C LEU A 82 -3.64 -7.65 -5.08
N ARG A 83 -4.35 -8.41 -5.93
CA ARG A 83 -4.11 -8.44 -7.38
C ARG A 83 -4.41 -7.08 -8.04
N ALA A 84 -5.44 -6.38 -7.57
CA ALA A 84 -5.78 -5.03 -8.03
C ALA A 84 -4.78 -4.00 -7.50
N ALA A 85 -4.37 -4.11 -6.22
CA ALA A 85 -3.32 -3.28 -5.64
C ALA A 85 -2.00 -3.40 -6.44
N TYR A 86 -1.61 -4.62 -6.81
CA TYR A 86 -0.42 -4.89 -7.63
C TYR A 86 -0.50 -4.25 -9.03
N GLU A 87 -1.56 -4.49 -9.79
CA GLU A 87 -1.66 -3.93 -11.15
C GLU A 87 -1.83 -2.40 -11.14
N LEU A 88 -2.52 -1.82 -10.15
CA LEU A 88 -2.57 -0.36 -9.97
C LEU A 88 -1.19 0.22 -9.65
N ARG A 89 -0.44 -0.39 -8.72
CA ARG A 89 0.93 0.02 -8.38
C ARG A 89 1.92 -0.18 -9.55
N LYS A 90 1.59 -1.03 -10.52
CA LYS A 90 2.34 -1.25 -11.77
C LYS A 90 1.94 -0.29 -12.89
N SER A 91 0.72 0.27 -12.87
CA SER A 91 0.27 1.31 -13.81
C SER A 91 0.68 2.73 -13.40
N MET A 92 1.29 2.88 -12.23
CA MET A 92 1.85 4.15 -11.75
C MET A 92 3.03 4.59 -12.65
N PRO A 93 3.05 5.83 -13.16
CA PRO A 93 4.05 6.29 -14.14
C PRO A 93 5.45 6.58 -13.54
N ILE A 94 5.60 6.44 -12.22
CA ILE A 94 6.85 6.65 -11.47
C ILE A 94 7.06 5.40 -10.61
N GLU A 95 8.26 4.85 -10.59
CA GLU A 95 8.58 3.71 -9.72
C GLU A 95 8.56 4.16 -8.25
N SER A 96 7.53 3.74 -7.51
CA SER A 96 7.24 4.21 -6.15
C SER A 96 8.25 3.68 -5.12
N LEU A 97 8.46 4.47 -4.05
CA LEU A 97 9.34 4.12 -2.95
C LEU A 97 8.99 2.73 -2.37
N ALA A 98 10.02 2.04 -1.87
CA ALA A 98 9.93 0.70 -1.31
C ALA A 98 8.82 0.54 -0.24
N GLY A 99 8.39 1.61 0.45
CA GLY A 99 7.27 1.58 1.40
C GLY A 99 5.97 1.00 0.84
N ALA A 100 5.55 1.40 -0.37
CA ALA A 100 4.35 0.84 -1.02
C ALA A 100 4.51 -0.65 -1.39
N TRP A 101 5.75 -1.09 -1.59
CA TRP A 101 6.10 -2.47 -1.89
C TRP A 101 6.12 -3.34 -0.62
N SER A 102 6.65 -2.80 0.49
CA SER A 102 6.59 -3.42 1.82
C SER A 102 5.17 -3.51 2.36
N ALA A 103 4.32 -2.51 2.12
CA ALA A 103 2.90 -2.53 2.50
C ALA A 103 2.14 -3.66 1.79
N LEU A 104 2.27 -3.76 0.46
CA LEU A 104 1.67 -4.84 -0.31
C LEU A 104 2.19 -6.22 0.13
N LEU A 105 3.49 -6.37 0.41
CA LEU A 105 4.04 -7.63 0.93
C LEU A 105 3.49 -7.99 2.32
N GLY A 106 3.28 -7.00 3.18
CA GLY A 106 2.60 -7.17 4.47
C GLY A 106 1.15 -7.65 4.32
N ALA A 107 0.45 -7.16 3.30
CA ALA A 107 -0.90 -7.61 2.98
C ALA A 107 -0.93 -9.01 2.36
N CYS A 108 0.01 -9.37 1.48
CA CYS A 108 0.16 -10.75 0.99
C CYS A 108 0.38 -11.75 2.14
N LYS A 109 1.10 -11.35 3.21
CA LYS A 109 1.20 -12.14 4.44
C LYS A 109 -0.14 -12.28 5.17
N LEU A 110 -0.93 -11.21 5.25
CA LEU A 110 -2.21 -11.17 5.98
C LEU A 110 -3.27 -12.08 5.34
N TYR A 111 -3.31 -12.15 4.01
CA TYR A 111 -4.28 -12.94 3.23
C TYR A 111 -3.70 -14.25 2.66
N SER A 112 -2.51 -14.66 3.12
CA SER A 112 -1.83 -15.91 2.72
C SER A 112 -1.55 -16.09 1.22
N ASP A 113 -1.49 -15.00 0.45
CA ASP A 113 -1.16 -15.01 -0.98
C ASP A 113 0.36 -15.19 -1.19
N SER A 114 0.80 -16.45 -1.15
CA SER A 114 2.24 -16.82 -1.23
C SER A 114 2.86 -16.53 -2.61
N ASP A 115 2.04 -16.53 -3.66
CA ASP A 115 2.50 -16.40 -5.04
C ASP A 115 2.69 -14.93 -5.41
N LEU A 116 1.77 -14.06 -5.02
CA LEU A 116 1.97 -12.62 -5.15
C LEU A 116 3.03 -12.11 -4.17
N ALA A 117 3.15 -12.68 -2.97
CA ALA A 117 4.25 -12.37 -2.05
C ALA A 117 5.62 -12.62 -2.69
N GLU A 118 5.79 -13.71 -3.43
CA GLU A 118 7.02 -14.03 -4.14
C GLU A 118 7.38 -12.98 -5.20
N ILE A 119 6.40 -12.56 -6.00
CA ILE A 119 6.59 -11.52 -7.04
C ILE A 119 6.93 -10.18 -6.38
N VAL A 120 6.15 -9.76 -5.39
CA VAL A 120 6.30 -8.46 -4.71
C VAL A 120 7.63 -8.39 -3.95
N ALA A 121 8.02 -9.47 -3.27
CA ALA A 121 9.26 -9.51 -2.51
C ALA A 121 10.50 -9.62 -3.39
N ASN A 122 10.48 -10.35 -4.52
CA ASN A 122 11.60 -10.35 -5.45
C ASN A 122 11.88 -8.93 -5.98
N ARG A 123 10.83 -8.15 -6.32
CA ARG A 123 11.00 -6.74 -6.71
C ARG A 123 11.50 -5.85 -5.55
N LEU A 124 11.11 -6.11 -4.30
CA LEU A 124 11.74 -5.45 -3.14
C LEU A 124 13.24 -5.76 -3.03
N LEU A 125 13.67 -6.99 -3.32
CA LEU A 125 15.09 -7.40 -3.27
C LEU A 125 15.91 -6.96 -4.49
N GLU A 126 15.25 -6.40 -5.51
CA GLU A 126 15.87 -5.64 -6.61
C GLU A 126 15.99 -4.16 -6.24
N LEU A 127 14.90 -3.54 -5.77
CA LEU A 127 14.83 -2.11 -5.45
C LEU A 127 15.64 -1.73 -4.20
N ASP A 128 15.63 -2.57 -3.17
CA ASP A 128 16.34 -2.36 -1.92
C ASP A 128 17.11 -3.64 -1.51
N PRO A 129 18.27 -3.90 -2.13
CA PRO A 129 19.07 -5.12 -1.92
C PRO A 129 19.68 -5.28 -0.52
N GLN A 130 19.71 -4.21 0.29
CA GLN A 130 20.46 -4.14 1.55
C GLN A 130 19.56 -4.13 2.80
N ASN A 131 18.26 -3.90 2.65
CA ASN A 131 17.33 -3.79 3.76
C ASN A 131 16.95 -5.17 4.36
N PRO A 132 17.31 -5.46 5.63
CA PRO A 132 17.06 -6.75 6.25
C PRO A 132 15.57 -7.04 6.48
N ALA A 133 14.70 -6.03 6.52
CA ALA A 133 13.27 -6.23 6.76
C ALA A 133 12.60 -6.98 5.60
N ASN A 134 13.00 -6.69 4.35
CA ASN A 134 12.48 -7.35 3.15
C ASN A 134 12.79 -8.87 3.16
N TYR A 135 14.02 -9.24 3.48
CA TYR A 135 14.44 -10.64 3.64
C TYR A 135 13.70 -11.36 4.77
N VAL A 136 13.55 -10.71 5.92
CA VAL A 136 12.89 -11.29 7.09
C VAL A 136 11.40 -11.48 6.84
N LEU A 137 10.72 -10.50 6.22
CA LEU A 137 9.30 -10.60 5.89
C LEU A 137 9.04 -11.72 4.87
N LEU A 138 9.82 -11.79 3.78
CA LEU A 138 9.73 -12.88 2.81
C LEU A 138 10.03 -14.25 3.44
N SER A 139 11.08 -14.36 4.26
CA SER A 139 11.40 -15.59 4.99
C SER A 139 10.29 -16.04 5.94
N ASN A 140 9.48 -15.12 6.47
CA ASN A 140 8.36 -15.44 7.35
C ASN A 140 7.11 -15.86 6.57
N ILE A 141 6.88 -15.29 5.38
CA ILE A 141 5.77 -15.69 4.50
C ILE A 141 5.98 -17.11 4.00
N TYR A 142 7.18 -17.44 3.49
CA TYR A 142 7.46 -18.82 3.05
C TYR A 142 7.45 -19.83 4.20
N ALA A 143 7.79 -19.43 5.43
CA ALA A 143 7.69 -20.31 6.59
C ALA A 143 6.22 -20.59 6.97
N ALA A 144 5.33 -19.59 6.87
CA ALA A 144 3.89 -19.76 7.07
C ALA A 144 3.22 -20.61 5.97
N ALA A 145 3.79 -20.62 4.76
CA ALA A 145 3.38 -21.48 3.65
C ALA A 145 4.14 -22.84 3.61
N GLU A 146 4.89 -23.20 4.65
CA GLU A 146 5.71 -24.43 4.76
C GLU A 146 6.76 -24.64 3.64
N ARG A 147 7.07 -23.60 2.85
CA ARG A 147 8.03 -23.61 1.73
C ARG A 147 9.48 -23.50 2.21
N TRP A 148 9.90 -24.40 3.12
CA TRP A 148 11.17 -24.38 3.85
C TRP A 148 12.44 -24.34 2.98
N ILE A 149 12.40 -24.94 1.78
CA ILE A 149 13.51 -24.85 0.80
C ILE A 149 13.74 -23.38 0.39
N VAL A 150 12.66 -22.64 0.14
CA VAL A 150 12.71 -21.22 -0.26
C VAL A 150 13.09 -20.33 0.93
N VAL A 151 12.63 -20.67 2.15
CA VAL A 151 13.10 -20.04 3.41
C VAL A 151 14.64 -20.12 3.51
N SER A 152 15.23 -21.27 3.20
CA SER A 152 16.68 -21.46 3.20
C SER A 152 17.36 -20.60 2.13
N ALA A 153 16.85 -20.61 0.89
CA ALA A 153 17.38 -19.81 -0.21
C ALA A 153 17.37 -18.30 0.06
N VAL A 154 16.28 -17.77 0.63
CA VAL A 154 16.17 -16.34 1.01
C VAL A 154 17.19 -15.98 2.10
N ARG A 155 17.40 -16.87 3.09
CA ARG A 155 18.41 -16.68 4.15
C ARG A 155 19.85 -16.84 3.66
N ASN A 156 20.09 -17.58 2.58
CA ASN A 156 21.38 -17.64 1.89
C ASN A 156 21.64 -16.33 1.13
N LYS A 157 20.71 -15.92 0.26
CA LYS A 157 20.75 -14.65 -0.50
C LYS A 157 20.94 -13.41 0.40
N MET A 158 20.39 -13.44 1.62
CA MET A 158 20.63 -12.42 2.66
C MET A 158 22.09 -12.40 3.14
N ARG A 159 22.63 -13.58 3.50
CA ARG A 159 24.01 -13.74 4.00
C ARG A 159 25.06 -13.45 2.94
N GLU A 160 24.85 -13.90 1.72
CA GLU A 160 25.71 -13.66 0.54
C GLU A 160 25.90 -12.18 0.24
N ARG A 161 24.83 -11.38 0.38
CA ARG A 161 24.86 -9.91 0.22
C ARG A 161 25.40 -9.16 1.46
N GLY A 162 25.85 -9.88 2.48
CA GLY A 162 26.36 -9.32 3.75
C GLY A 162 25.28 -8.78 4.69
N VAL A 163 24.00 -8.86 4.31
CA VAL A 163 22.88 -8.26 5.04
C VAL A 163 22.66 -8.97 6.37
N ARG A 164 22.67 -8.22 7.48
CA ARG A 164 22.43 -8.74 8.83
C ARG A 164 21.18 -8.08 9.43
N LYS A 165 20.31 -8.88 10.04
CA LYS A 165 19.24 -8.34 10.88
C LYS A 165 19.89 -7.77 12.16
N ILE A 166 19.77 -6.47 12.39
CA ILE A 166 20.07 -5.86 13.68
C ILE A 166 19.07 -6.42 14.71
N PRO A 167 19.51 -7.02 15.84
CA PRO A 167 18.59 -7.42 16.89
C PRO A 167 17.92 -6.19 17.51
N GLY A 168 16.59 -6.19 17.58
CA GLY A 168 15.86 -5.18 18.34
C GLY A 168 16.10 -5.43 19.83
N TYR A 169 16.71 -4.46 20.52
CA TYR A 169 16.83 -4.45 21.97
C TYR A 169 15.76 -3.53 22.55
N SER A 170 14.87 -4.08 23.37
CA SER A 170 14.08 -3.29 24.30
C SER A 170 14.91 -3.10 25.57
N GLN A 171 15.21 -1.85 25.93
CA GLN A 171 15.53 -1.54 27.32
C GLN A 171 14.21 -1.46 28.10
N ILE A 172 14.20 -2.09 29.28
CA ILE A 172 13.10 -2.12 30.24
C ILE A 172 13.61 -1.41 31.50
#